data_AF-A0A961WAR7-F1
#
_entry.id   AF-A0A961WAR7-F1
#
_cell.length_a   1.000
_cell.length_b   1.000
_cell.length_c   1.000
_cell.angle_alpha   90.00
_cell.angle_beta   90.00
_cell.angle_gamma   90.00
#
_symmetry.space_group_name_H-M   'P 1'
#
loop_
_entity.id
_entity.type
_entity.pdbx_description
1 polymer ?
#
loop_
_entity_poly.entity_id
_entity_poly.type
_entity_poly.pdbx_seq_one_letter_code
_entity_poly.pdbx_strand_id
1 'polypeptide(L)' 'EWRQQVRFHDAVENLACGKSVGEVARDCGYASASAFTAAFRKNFGMQPSRIWQAPSIVEPDRRSP' A
#
# COMPACT_ATOMS: atom_id res chain seq x y z
N GLU A 1 21.02 5.14 -0.07
CA GLU A 1 19.67 5.63 -0.43
C GLU A 1 18.74 5.84 0.77
N TRP A 2 19.13 6.68 1.74
CA TRP A 2 18.31 6.95 2.94
C TRP A 2 16.99 7.68 2.62
N ARG A 3 16.98 8.54 1.59
CA ARG A 3 15.76 9.23 1.13
C ARG A 3 14.72 8.27 0.58
N GLN A 4 15.15 7.18 -0.03
CA GLN A 4 14.25 6.17 -0.59
C GLN A 4 13.60 5.37 0.53
N GLN A 5 14.37 5.01 1.57
CA GLN A 5 13.86 4.37 2.79
C GLN A 5 12.83 5.22 3.53
N VAL A 6 13.05 6.53 3.65
CA VAL A 6 12.07 7.44 4.28
C VAL A 6 10.75 7.47 3.49
N ARG A 7 10.80 7.60 2.15
CA ARG A 7 9.58 7.55 1.32
C ARG A 7 8.84 6.22 1.43
N PHE A 8 9.59 5.14 1.55
CA PHE A 8 8.98 3.83 1.72
C PHE A 8 8.33 3.64 3.09
N HIS A 9 8.85 4.28 4.15
CA HIS A 9 8.20 4.28 5.46
C HIS A 9 6.85 5.00 5.41
N ASP A 10 6.82 6.20 4.82
CA ASP A 10 5.59 6.96 4.60
C ASP A 10 4.59 6.17 3.73
N ALA A 11 5.08 5.46 2.71
CA ALA A 11 4.24 4.56 1.90
C ALA A 11 3.60 3.43 2.72
N VAL A 12 4.30 2.85 3.70
CA VAL A 12 3.77 1.82 4.59
C VAL A 12 2.66 2.39 5.47
N GLU A 13 2.86 3.57 6.04
CA GLU A 13 1.85 4.25 6.87
C GLU A 13 0.58 4.56 6.06
N ASN A 14 0.75 5.09 4.84
CA ASN A 14 -0.37 5.37 3.94
C ASN A 14 -1.16 4.11 3.55
N LEU A 15 -0.46 3.01 3.26
CA LEU A 15 -1.10 1.71 2.98
C LEU A 15 -1.86 1.17 4.19
N ALA A 16 -1.30 1.34 5.39
CA ALA A 16 -1.94 0.94 6.65
C ALA A 16 -3.17 1.79 6.97
N CYS A 17 -3.18 3.07 6.57
CA CYS A 17 -4.36 3.95 6.62
C CYS A 17 -5.43 3.62 5.55
N GLY A 18 -5.23 2.58 4.74
CA GLY A 18 -6.19 2.12 3.74
C GLY A 18 -6.09 2.82 2.38
N LYS A 19 -5.11 3.72 2.16
CA LYS A 19 -4.88 4.30 0.83
C LYS A 19 -4.51 3.20 -0.16
N SER A 20 -5.03 3.32 -1.38
CA SER A 20 -4.78 2.33 -2.41
C SER A 20 -3.30 2.30 -2.83
N VAL A 21 -2.82 1.12 -3.23
CA VAL A 21 -1.43 0.95 -3.74
C VAL A 21 -1.14 1.88 -4.93
N GLY A 22 -2.14 2.19 -5.75
CA GLY A 22 -2.01 3.12 -6.88
C GLY A 22 -1.79 4.57 -6.45
N GLU A 23 -2.51 5.04 -5.44
CA GLU A 23 -2.31 6.39 -4.90
C GLU A 23 -0.95 6.54 -4.24
N VAL A 24 -0.54 5.56 -3.44
CA VAL A 24 0.77 5.55 -2.77
C VAL A 24 1.90 5.51 -3.80
N ALA A 25 1.74 4.74 -4.88
CA ALA A 25 2.71 4.71 -5.97
C ALA A 25 2.87 6.09 -6.63
N ARG A 26 1.76 6.80 -6.88
CA ARG A 26 1.78 8.14 -7.48
C ARG A 26 2.42 9.17 -6.56
N ASP A 27 2.13 9.12 -5.27
CA ASP A 27 2.72 10.00 -4.26
C ASP A 27 4.25 9.80 -4.13
N CYS A 28 4.68 8.54 -4.24
CA CYS A 28 6.09 8.18 -4.29
C CYS A 28 6.79 8.51 -5.62
N GLY A 29 6.06 9.02 -6.63
CA GLY A 29 6.61 9.40 -7.95
C GLY A 29 6.78 8.25 -8.94
N TYR A 30 6.09 7.12 -8.75
CA TYR A 30 6.11 6.00 -9.69
C TYR A 30 5.03 6.15 -10.76
N ALA A 31 5.36 5.72 -11.98
CA ALA A 31 4.43 5.74 -13.12
C ALA A 31 3.27 4.74 -12.97
N SER A 32 3.42 3.69 -12.15
CA SER A 32 2.38 2.69 -11.93
C SER A 32 2.53 1.95 -10.61
N ALA A 33 1.41 1.38 -10.12
CA ALA A 33 1.39 0.52 -8.93
C ALA A 33 2.30 -0.71 -9.07
N SER A 34 2.46 -1.25 -10.28
CA SER A 34 3.34 -2.39 -10.56
C SER A 34 4.82 -2.04 -10.42
N ALA A 35 5.24 -0.86 -10.92
CA ALA A 35 6.61 -0.37 -10.77
C ALA A 35 6.95 -0.12 -9.30
N PHE A 36 6.02 0.49 -8.55
CA PHE A 36 6.14 0.64 -7.11
C PHE A 36 6.22 -0.71 -6.39
N THR A 37 5.35 -1.67 -6.72
CA THR A 37 5.33 -3.00 -6.10
C THR A 37 6.64 -3.76 -6.31
N ALA A 38 7.25 -3.67 -7.50
CA ALA A 38 8.55 -4.27 -7.77
C ALA A 38 9.65 -3.64 -6.91
N ALA A 39 9.69 -2.30 -6.82
CA ALA A 39 10.64 -1.59 -5.97
C ALA A 39 10.42 -1.87 -4.48
N PHE A 40 9.16 -1.92 -4.03
CA PHE A 40 8.78 -2.24 -2.65
C PHE A 40 9.24 -3.65 -2.25
N ARG A 41 8.97 -4.65 -3.10
CA ARG A 41 9.45 -6.03 -2.87
C ARG A 41 10.97 -6.12 -2.79
N LYS A 42 11.70 -5.35 -3.61
CA LYS A 42 13.16 -5.34 -3.57
C LYS A 42 13.71 -4.76 -2.25
N ASN A 43 12.99 -3.82 -1.64
CA ASN A 43 13.39 -3.18 -0.38
C ASN A 43 12.92 -3.94 0.87
N PHE A 44 11.69 -4.47 0.88
CA PHE A 44 11.06 -5.09 2.07
C PHE A 44 10.90 -6.62 1.98
N GLY A 45 11.13 -7.23 0.82
CA GLY A 45 10.92 -8.66 0.61
C GLY A 45 9.44 -9.09 0.52
N MET A 46 8.49 -8.18 0.70
CA MET A 46 7.04 -8.45 0.70
C MET A 46 6.27 -7.53 -0.24
N GLN A 47 5.02 -7.89 -0.57
CA GLN A 47 4.15 -7.07 -1.42
C GLN A 47 3.39 -6.01 -0.59
N PRO A 48 3.23 -4.77 -1.10
CA PRO A 48 2.47 -3.72 -0.42
C PRO A 48 1.01 -4.09 -0.18
N SER A 49 0.42 -4.94 -1.04
CA SER A 49 -0.95 -5.47 -0.88
C SER A 49 -1.16 -6.28 0.41
N ARG A 50 -0.08 -6.75 1.06
CA ARG A 50 -0.17 -7.43 2.37
C ARG A 50 -0.33 -6.46 3.54
N ILE A 51 0.12 -5.22 3.35
CA ILE A 51 -0.01 -4.12 4.32
C ILE A 51 -1.30 -3.36 4.07
N TRP A 52 -1.66 -3.22 2.79
CA TRP A 52 -2.92 -2.61 2.39
C TRP A 52 -4.09 -3.40 2.97
N GLN A 53 -4.69 -2.83 4.00
CA GLN A 53 -6.01 -3.23 4.43
C GLN A 53 -6.95 -2.61 3.41
N ALA A 54 -7.51 -3.44 2.52
CA ALA A 54 -8.66 -3.00 1.74
C ALA A 54 -9.62 -2.35 2.74
N PRO A 55 -10.15 -1.14 2.46
CA PRO A 55 -11.16 -0.56 3.33
C PRO A 55 -12.23 -1.63 3.43
N SER A 56 -12.29 -2.27 4.60
CA SER A 56 -13.30 -3.25 4.90
C SER A 56 -14.57 -2.48 4.68
N ILE A 57 -15.22 -2.68 3.54
CA ILE A 57 -16.64 -2.47 3.47
C ILE A 57 -17.10 -3.40 4.60
N VAL A 58 -17.37 -2.81 5.76
CA VAL A 58 -18.14 -3.48 6.79
C VAL A 58 -19.40 -3.84 6.04
N GLU A 59 -19.49 -5.07 5.54
CA GLU A 59 -20.77 -5.64 5.17
C GLU A 59 -21.57 -5.55 6.47
N PRO A 60 -22.54 -4.63 6.58
CA PRO A 60 -23.40 -4.65 7.74
C PRO A 60 -24.23 -5.93 7.55
N ASP A 61 -23.98 -6.89 8.43
CA ASP A 61 -25.01 -7.85 8.83
C ASP A 61 -25.73 -8.56 7.66
N ARG A 62 -25.07 -9.56 7.04
CA ARG A 62 -25.80 -10.65 6.35
C ARG A 62 -25.95 -11.88 7.25
N ARG A 63 -26.30 -11.64 8.52
CA ARG A 63 -26.80 -12.63 9.46
C ARG A 63 -27.97 -11.96 10.21
N SER A 64 -29.15 -11.85 9.62
CA SER A 64 -30.21 -12.90 9.64
C SER A 64 -31.55 -12.27 9.21
N PRO A 65 -32.62 -13.04 8.92
CA PRO A 65 -32.84 -14.47 9.16
C PRO A 65 -32.79 -15.38 7.92
#